data_AF-A0A5R8QMX5-F1
#
_entry.id   AF-A0A5R8QMX5-F1
#
_cell.length_a   1.000
_cell.length_b   1.000
_cell.length_c   1.000
_cell.angle_alpha   90.00
_cell.angle_beta   90.00
_cell.angle_gamma   90.00
#
_symmetry.space_group_name_H-M   'P 1'
#
loop_
_entity.id
_entity.type
_entity.pdbx_description
1 polymer ?
#
loop_
_entity_poly.entity_id
_entity_poly.type
_entity_poly.pdbx_seq_one_letter_code
_entity_poly.pdbx_strand_id
1 'polypeptide(L)'
;MNEGIAPFLSPLTLLLGGGLLAIGFLSLLDLHFFKTKWQGKVALALGLLFILATEAMFVTSGASGRYFEGQKLDVTDCEFQAERDFPSERRSNPKIIHDKIVACMGTLGYDWSDEHYHCAEAPISTNVFCYLPRAPMQRSIVAWQMRFE
;
A
#
# COMPACT_ATOMS: atom_id res chain seq x y z
N MET A 1 -11.09 9.86 -6.08
CA MET A 1 -10.67 9.20 -7.34
C MET A 1 -9.17 8.98 -7.28
N ASN A 2 -8.74 7.89 -6.64
CA ASN A 2 -7.33 7.46 -6.54
C ASN A 2 -7.31 5.92 -6.60
N GLU A 3 -8.16 5.34 -7.45
CA GLU A 3 -8.06 3.92 -7.78
C GLU A 3 -6.66 3.68 -8.34
N GLY A 4 -5.93 2.74 -7.73
CA GLY A 4 -4.48 2.62 -7.80
C GLY A 4 -3.92 2.84 -9.20
N ILE A 5 -3.07 3.85 -9.34
CA ILE A 5 -2.24 4.05 -10.54
C ILE A 5 -1.24 2.87 -10.70
N ALA A 6 -0.92 2.19 -9.61
CA ALA A 6 0.03 1.06 -9.57
C ALA A 6 -0.32 -0.11 -10.51
N PRO A 7 -1.55 -0.66 -10.58
CA PRO A 7 -1.92 -1.68 -11.55
C PRO A 7 -1.81 -1.22 -13.02
N PHE A 8 -1.92 0.08 -13.31
CA PHE A 8 -1.76 0.62 -14.66
C PHE A 8 -0.30 0.90 -15.04
N LEU A 9 0.50 1.43 -14.12
CA LEU A 9 1.90 1.76 -14.40
C LEU A 9 2.83 0.56 -14.27
N SER A 10 2.54 -0.40 -13.38
CA SER A 10 3.46 -1.51 -13.12
C SER A 10 3.79 -2.38 -14.34
N PRO A 11 2.87 -2.71 -15.28
CA PRO A 11 3.25 -3.48 -16.47
C PRO A 11 4.13 -2.66 -17.40
N LEU A 12 3.86 -1.36 -17.52
CA LEU A 12 4.63 -0.44 -18.36
C LEU A 12 6.06 -0.26 -17.82
N THR A 13 6.20 -0.04 -16.52
CA THR A 13 7.51 0.13 -15.88
C THR A 13 8.30 -1.17 -15.85
N LEU A 14 7.65 -2.33 -15.74
CA LEU A 14 8.30 -3.64 -15.91
C LEU A 14 8.81 -3.88 -17.32
N LEU A 15 8.01 -3.57 -18.35
CA LEU A 15 8.43 -3.73 -19.75
C LEU A 15 9.58 -2.79 -20.10
N LEU A 16 9.47 -1.51 -19.74
CA LEU A 16 10.51 -0.52 -19.99
C LEU A 16 11.76 -0.81 -19.15
N GLY A 17 11.60 -1.02 -17.85
CA GLY A 17 12.68 -1.28 -16.91
C GLY A 17 13.42 -2.59 -17.23
N GLY A 18 12.68 -3.68 -17.47
CA GLY A 18 13.23 -4.96 -17.86
C GLY A 18 13.95 -4.92 -19.21
N GLY A 19 13.37 -4.23 -20.20
CA GLY A 19 14.01 -4.04 -21.51
C GLY A 19 15.30 -3.23 -21.43
N LEU A 20 15.28 -2.11 -20.71
CA LEU A 20 16.46 -1.26 -20.48
C LEU A 20 17.56 -2.01 -19.71
N LEU A 21 17.18 -2.80 -18.69
CA LEU A 21 18.11 -3.59 -17.90
C LEU A 21 18.75 -4.69 -18.75
N ALA A 22 17.96 -5.44 -19.53
CA ALA A 22 18.46 -6.49 -20.41
C ALA A 22 19.41 -5.93 -21.48
N ILE A 23 19.02 -4.86 -22.17
CA ILE A 23 19.86 -4.23 -23.21
C ILE A 23 21.13 -3.62 -22.58
N GLY A 24 21.00 -2.97 -21.43
CA GLY A 24 22.14 -2.41 -20.69
C GLY A 24 23.11 -3.48 -20.21
N PHE A 25 22.61 -4.63 -19.74
CA PHE A 25 23.41 -5.77 -19.32
C PHE A 25 24.13 -6.43 -20.49
N LEU A 26 23.46 -6.61 -21.63
CA LEU A 26 24.07 -7.12 -22.87
C LEU A 26 25.19 -6.20 -23.36
N SER A 27 25.04 -4.87 -23.18
CA SER A 27 26.10 -3.90 -23.51
C SER A 27 27.35 -4.04 -22.64
N LEU A 28 27.29 -4.67 -21.46
CA LEU A 28 28.47 -5.01 -20.66
C LEU A 28 29.19 -6.26 -21.17
N LEU A 29 28.48 -7.15 -21.86
CA LEU A 29 29.00 -8.38 -22.48
C LEU A 29 29.53 -8.12 -23.91
N ASP A 30 29.87 -6.87 -24.24
CA ASP A 30 30.30 -6.40 -25.56
C ASP A 30 29.27 -6.61 -26.71
N LEU A 31 28.01 -6.94 -26.38
CA LEU A 31 26.89 -6.97 -27.33
C LEU A 31 26.22 -5.59 -27.38
N HIS A 32 26.62 -4.79 -28.37
CA HIS A 32 26.23 -3.39 -28.46
C HIS A 32 24.97 -3.19 -29.30
N PHE A 33 23.88 -2.79 -28.63
CA PHE A 33 22.67 -2.29 -29.28
C PHE A 33 22.65 -0.76 -29.40
N PHE A 34 23.47 -0.07 -28.59
CA PHE A 34 23.60 1.38 -28.59
C PHE A 34 24.92 1.82 -29.23
N LYS A 35 24.94 3.05 -29.79
CA LYS A 35 26.11 3.61 -30.47
C LYS A 35 27.33 3.80 -29.56
N THR A 36 27.12 3.95 -28.25
CA THR A 36 28.19 4.23 -27.30
C THR A 36 28.08 3.36 -26.04
N LYS A 37 29.24 2.97 -25.48
CA LYS A 37 29.31 2.24 -24.20
C LYS A 37 28.68 3.01 -23.03
N TRP A 38 28.66 4.34 -23.12
CA TRP A 38 28.00 5.20 -22.13
C TRP A 38 26.47 5.02 -22.21
N GLN A 39 25.86 5.05 -23.40
CA GLN A 39 24.41 4.79 -23.52
C GLN A 39 23.98 3.44 -22.92
N GLY A 40 24.79 2.38 -23.05
CA GLY A 40 24.53 1.09 -22.40
C GLY A 40 24.53 1.16 -20.86
N LYS A 41 25.49 1.89 -20.27
CA LYS A 41 25.52 2.12 -18.81
C LYS A 41 24.36 2.98 -18.31
N VAL A 42 23.95 4.01 -19.07
CA VAL A 42 22.73 4.80 -18.75
C VAL A 42 21.51 3.90 -18.77
N ALA A 43 21.36 3.08 -19.82
CA ALA A 43 20.23 2.18 -19.96
C ALA A 43 20.16 1.18 -18.79
N LEU A 44 21.29 0.62 -18.38
CA LEU A 44 21.36 -0.27 -17.22
C LEU A 44 20.95 0.45 -15.92
N ALA A 45 21.46 1.65 -15.68
CA ALA A 45 21.12 2.42 -14.48
C ALA A 45 19.63 2.81 -14.43
N LEU A 46 19.07 3.27 -15.56
CA LEU A 46 17.65 3.58 -15.67
C LEU A 46 16.78 2.33 -15.52
N GLY A 47 17.16 1.21 -16.15
CA GLY A 47 16.46 -0.06 -16.02
C GLY A 47 16.38 -0.53 -14.57
N LEU A 48 17.51 -0.48 -13.85
CA LEU A 48 17.58 -0.77 -12.41
C LEU A 48 16.67 0.16 -11.59
N LEU A 49 16.69 1.46 -11.88
CA LEU A 49 15.85 2.43 -11.19
C LEU A 49 14.36 2.15 -11.40
N PHE A 50 13.95 1.80 -12.62
CA PHE A 50 12.56 1.43 -12.91
C PHE A 50 12.14 0.14 -12.20
N ILE A 51 13.01 -0.88 -12.16
CA ILE A 51 12.72 -2.13 -11.43
C ILE A 51 12.56 -1.85 -9.94
N LEU A 52 13.47 -1.10 -9.33
CA LEU A 52 13.39 -0.74 -7.91
C LEU A 52 12.15 0.10 -7.59
N ALA A 53 11.80 1.07 -8.44
CA ALA A 53 10.58 1.86 -8.29
C ALA A 53 9.32 1.00 -8.42
N THR A 54 9.34 0.01 -9.31
CA THR A 54 8.21 -0.91 -9.51
C THR A 54 8.05 -1.88 -8.35
N GLU A 55 9.15 -2.43 -7.82
CA GLU A 55 9.16 -3.22 -6.59
C GLU A 55 8.65 -2.41 -5.41
N ALA A 56 9.12 -1.16 -5.24
CA ALA A 56 8.61 -0.27 -4.19
C ALA A 56 7.10 -0.03 -4.34
N MET A 57 6.62 0.23 -5.57
CA MET A 57 5.19 0.36 -5.85
C MET A 57 4.42 -0.91 -5.49
N PHE A 58 4.87 -2.09 -5.94
CA PHE A 58 4.23 -3.37 -5.64
C PHE A 58 4.21 -3.68 -4.14
N VAL A 59 5.32 -3.44 -3.45
CA VAL A 59 5.39 -3.57 -1.98
C VAL A 59 4.43 -2.60 -1.32
N THR A 60 4.18 -1.42 -1.87
CA THR A 60 3.19 -0.50 -1.29
C THR A 60 1.75 -0.73 -1.74
N SER A 61 1.50 -1.50 -2.80
CA SER A 61 0.21 -1.59 -3.49
C SER A 61 -0.40 -2.99 -3.64
N GLY A 62 0.35 -4.08 -3.40
CA GLY A 62 -0.09 -5.45 -3.66
C GLY A 62 0.10 -6.37 -2.45
N ALA A 63 -0.73 -7.42 -2.37
CA ALA A 63 -0.91 -8.48 -1.35
C ALA A 63 0.13 -8.72 -0.23
N SER A 64 1.42 -8.44 -0.40
CA SER A 64 2.49 -8.53 0.61
C SER A 64 2.82 -7.20 1.31
N GLY A 65 2.28 -6.07 0.83
CA GLY A 65 2.25 -4.79 1.52
C GLY A 65 0.96 -4.03 1.25
N ARG A 66 -0.11 -4.74 1.64
CA ARG A 66 -1.44 -4.24 1.99
C ARG A 66 -1.37 -3.32 3.21
N TYR A 67 -0.61 -2.24 3.10
CA TYR A 67 -0.44 -1.25 4.16
C TYR A 67 -1.75 -0.43 4.26
N PHE A 68 -1.77 0.80 3.77
CA PHE A 68 -2.95 1.65 3.93
C PHE A 68 -4.17 1.16 3.12
N GLU A 69 -4.01 0.73 1.87
CA GLU A 69 -5.13 0.17 1.07
C GLU A 69 -5.61 -1.18 1.60
N GLY A 70 -4.70 -1.97 2.16
CA GLY A 70 -5.06 -3.22 2.83
C GLY A 70 -5.91 -2.97 4.07
N GLN A 71 -5.52 -1.96 4.84
CA GLN A 71 -6.24 -1.52 6.02
C GLN A 71 -7.64 -1.03 5.69
N LYS A 72 -7.84 -0.32 4.57
CA LYS A 72 -9.18 0.08 4.08
C LYS A 72 -10.08 -1.15 3.90
N LEU A 73 -9.57 -2.18 3.22
CA LEU A 73 -10.31 -3.44 3.00
C LEU A 73 -10.62 -4.16 4.31
N ASP A 74 -9.66 -4.22 5.23
CA ASP A 74 -9.80 -4.92 6.50
C ASP A 74 -10.84 -4.23 7.40
N VAL A 75 -10.86 -2.89 7.42
CA VAL A 75 -11.89 -2.12 8.13
C VAL A 75 -13.28 -2.39 7.55
N THR A 76 -13.43 -2.40 6.23
CA THR A 76 -14.72 -2.72 5.57
C THR A 76 -15.18 -4.14 5.85
N ASP A 77 -14.26 -5.12 5.87
CA ASP A 77 -14.59 -6.51 6.20
C ASP A 77 -15.01 -6.65 7.66
N CYS A 78 -14.29 -6.01 8.58
CA CYS A 78 -14.66 -5.97 10.01
C CYS A 78 -16.00 -5.26 10.25
N GLU A 79 -16.28 -4.17 9.55
CA GLU A 79 -17.59 -3.49 9.58
C GLU A 79 -18.70 -4.43 9.11
N PHE A 80 -18.50 -5.09 7.97
CA PHE A 80 -19.48 -6.03 7.44
C PHE A 80 -19.74 -7.20 8.39
N GLN A 81 -18.69 -7.78 8.98
CA GLN A 81 -18.83 -8.85 9.96
C GLN A 81 -19.57 -8.39 11.21
N ALA A 82 -19.26 -7.20 11.73
CA ALA A 82 -19.93 -6.64 12.91
C ALA A 82 -21.42 -6.35 12.64
N GLU A 83 -21.76 -5.77 11.49
CA GLU A 83 -23.16 -5.52 11.11
C GLU A 83 -23.94 -6.82 10.86
N ARG A 84 -23.30 -7.83 10.27
CA ARG A 84 -23.90 -9.14 10.03
C ARG A 84 -24.22 -9.88 11.34
N ASP A 85 -23.30 -9.84 12.30
CA ASP A 85 -23.42 -10.59 13.54
C ASP A 85 -24.31 -9.85 14.57
N PHE A 86 -24.42 -8.51 14.49
CA PHE A 86 -25.21 -7.67 15.40
C PHE A 86 -26.19 -6.72 14.67
N PRO A 87 -27.13 -7.23 13.84
CA PRO A 87 -27.97 -6.39 13.00
C PRO A 87 -28.93 -5.48 13.78
N SER A 88 -29.38 -5.90 14.97
CA SER A 88 -30.23 -5.08 15.83
C SER A 88 -29.49 -3.89 16.43
N GLU A 89 -28.20 -4.05 16.74
CA GLU A 89 -27.40 -3.07 17.47
C GLU A 89 -27.00 -1.86 16.63
N ARG A 90 -27.13 -1.95 15.30
CA ARG A 90 -26.88 -0.85 14.37
C ARG A 90 -27.65 0.43 14.74
N ARG A 91 -28.88 0.29 15.23
CA ARG A 91 -29.73 1.42 15.64
C ARG A 91 -29.86 1.55 17.16
N SER A 92 -29.90 0.44 17.89
CA SER A 92 -30.11 0.46 19.35
C SER A 92 -28.85 0.82 20.13
N ASN A 93 -27.67 0.35 19.69
CA ASN A 93 -26.44 0.55 20.43
C ASN A 93 -25.21 0.63 19.49
N PRO A 94 -24.97 1.80 18.86
CA PRO A 94 -23.86 1.97 17.93
C PRO A 94 -22.48 1.78 18.58
N LYS A 95 -22.38 1.89 19.92
CA LYS A 95 -21.12 1.64 20.64
C LYS A 95 -20.70 0.18 20.56
N ILE A 96 -21.64 -0.77 20.57
CA ILE A 96 -21.32 -2.19 20.43
C ILE A 96 -20.70 -2.45 19.05
N ILE A 97 -21.29 -1.90 17.99
CA ILE A 97 -20.75 -2.02 16.64
C ILE A 97 -19.33 -1.45 16.57
N HIS A 98 -19.12 -0.26 17.13
CA HIS A 98 -17.79 0.35 17.23
C HIS A 98 -16.78 -0.57 17.92
N ASP A 99 -17.10 -1.05 19.13
CA ASP A 99 -16.21 -1.92 19.91
C ASP A 99 -15.90 -3.23 19.18
N LYS A 100 -16.87 -3.78 18.44
CA LYS A 100 -16.67 -5.01 17.65
C LYS A 100 -15.74 -4.79 16.47
N ILE A 101 -15.86 -3.67 15.76
CA ILE A 101 -14.98 -3.33 14.66
C ILE A 101 -13.55 -3.09 15.18
N VAL A 102 -13.40 -2.32 16.27
CA VAL A 102 -12.09 -2.08 16.88
C VAL A 102 -11.46 -3.39 17.38
N ALA A 103 -12.25 -4.27 18.00
CA ALA A 103 -11.79 -5.59 18.41
C ALA A 103 -11.34 -6.46 17.23
N CYS A 104 -12.12 -6.49 16.14
CA CYS A 104 -11.78 -7.20 14.91
C CYS A 104 -10.44 -6.70 14.33
N MET A 105 -10.30 -5.39 14.17
CA MET A 105 -9.03 -4.76 13.74
C MET A 105 -7.88 -5.07 14.71
N GLY A 106 -8.17 -5.13 16.01
CA GLY A 106 -7.23 -5.54 17.05
C GLY A 106 -6.71 -6.97 16.87
N THR A 107 -7.54 -7.90 16.41
CA THR A 107 -7.11 -9.27 16.10
C THR A 107 -6.26 -9.36 14.83
N LEU A 108 -6.50 -8.45 13.88
CA LEU A 108 -5.70 -8.33 12.65
C LEU A 108 -4.35 -7.63 12.87
N GLY A 109 -4.08 -7.14 14.09
CA GLY A 109 -2.80 -6.56 14.47
C GLY A 109 -2.73 -5.05 14.34
N TYR A 110 -3.87 -4.37 14.36
CA TYR A 110 -3.96 -2.90 14.39
C TYR A 110 -4.27 -2.40 15.80
N ASP A 111 -3.78 -1.21 16.11
CA ASP A 111 -4.11 -0.45 17.32
C ASP A 111 -4.95 0.76 16.96
N TRP A 112 -5.95 1.07 17.78
CA TRP A 112 -6.68 2.32 17.71
C TRP A 112 -5.79 3.49 18.14
N SER A 113 -5.80 4.57 17.39
CA SER A 113 -5.01 5.79 17.65
C SER A 113 -5.76 7.03 17.19
N ASP A 114 -5.78 8.05 18.06
CA ASP A 114 -6.37 9.36 17.76
C ASP A 114 -5.31 10.38 17.30
N GLU A 115 -4.09 9.93 16.99
CA GLU A 115 -2.96 10.80 16.65
C GLU A 115 -3.15 11.53 15.30
N HIS A 116 -3.87 10.92 14.35
CA HIS A 116 -4.07 11.48 13.02
C HIS A 116 -5.18 12.53 13.01
N TYR A 117 -4.98 13.66 12.31
CA TYR A 117 -5.94 14.77 12.29
C TYR A 117 -7.34 14.35 11.81
N HIS A 118 -7.41 13.51 10.77
CA HIS A 118 -8.67 12.94 10.30
C HIS A 118 -9.35 12.02 11.31
N CYS A 119 -8.61 11.34 12.19
CA CYS A 119 -9.22 10.57 13.26
C CYS A 119 -9.77 11.51 14.35
N ALA A 120 -9.02 12.56 14.71
CA ALA A 120 -9.46 13.56 15.67
C ALA A 120 -10.75 14.29 15.22
N GLU A 121 -10.91 14.54 13.91
CA GLU A 121 -12.12 15.13 13.34
C GLU A 121 -13.32 14.16 13.32
N ALA A 122 -13.06 12.87 13.07
CA ALA A 122 -14.09 11.84 12.97
C ALA A 122 -13.63 10.53 13.63
N PRO A 123 -13.76 10.40 14.97
CA PRO A 123 -13.33 9.21 15.71
C PRO A 123 -14.38 8.09 15.60
N ILE A 124 -14.59 7.62 14.36
CA ILE A 124 -15.55 6.55 14.03
C ILE A 124 -14.79 5.28 13.67
N SER A 125 -15.33 4.11 14.03
CA SER A 125 -14.64 2.81 13.85
C SER A 125 -14.36 2.44 12.40
N THR A 126 -15.03 3.08 11.45
CA THR A 126 -14.84 2.87 10.01
C THR A 126 -13.80 3.82 9.43
N ASN A 127 -13.29 4.77 10.21
CA ASN A 127 -12.23 5.67 9.80
C ASN A 127 -10.88 4.97 9.86
N VAL A 128 -10.28 4.75 8.71
CA VAL A 128 -9.03 4.01 8.54
C VAL A 128 -7.84 4.75 9.17
N PHE A 129 -7.89 6.09 9.23
CA PHE A 129 -6.87 6.92 9.86
C PHE A 129 -6.80 6.74 11.39
N CYS A 130 -7.82 6.15 12.00
CA CYS A 130 -7.84 5.84 13.43
C CYS A 130 -7.09 4.55 13.78
N TYR A 131 -6.46 3.88 12.81
CA TYR A 131 -5.80 2.62 13.04
C TYR A 131 -4.32 2.68 12.65
N LEU A 132 -3.47 2.07 13.47
CA LEU A 132 -2.03 1.94 13.21
C LEU A 132 -1.60 0.47 13.31
N PRO A 133 -0.81 -0.07 12.38
CA PRO A 133 -0.25 -1.41 12.52
C PRO A 133 0.63 -1.53 13.78
N ARG A 134 0.57 -2.68 14.46
CA ARG A 134 1.47 -3.00 15.59
C ARG A 134 2.90 -3.28 15.14
N ALA A 135 3.07 -3.90 13.97
CA ALA A 135 4.41 -4.24 13.49
C ALA A 135 5.19 -2.95 13.13
N PRO A 136 6.42 -2.77 13.64
CA PRO A 136 7.13 -1.49 13.54
C PRO A 136 7.44 -1.08 12.10
N MET A 137 7.77 -2.05 11.23
CA MET A 137 7.99 -1.80 9.80
C MET A 137 6.70 -1.32 9.12
N GLN A 138 5.59 -2.03 9.32
CA GLN A 138 4.29 -1.65 8.75
C GLN A 138 3.82 -0.29 9.26
N ARG A 139 3.99 -0.03 10.56
CA ARG A 139 3.66 1.25 11.18
C ARG A 139 4.41 2.41 10.54
N SER A 140 5.72 2.24 10.28
CA SER A 140 6.52 3.30 9.65
C SER A 140 6.09 3.61 8.22
N ILE A 141 5.73 2.58 7.46
CA ILE A 141 5.26 2.72 6.07
C ILE A 141 3.89 3.37 6.03
N VAL A 142 2.94 2.88 6.83
CA VAL A 142 1.59 3.43 6.91
C VAL A 142 1.62 4.87 7.43
N ALA A 143 2.41 5.18 8.45
CA ALA A 143 2.56 6.55 8.95
C ALA A 143 3.19 7.50 7.91
N TRP A 144 4.08 7.00 7.03
CA TRP A 144 4.60 7.78 5.92
C TRP A 144 3.54 7.98 4.83
N GLN A 145 2.78 6.95 4.47
CA GLN A 145 1.70 7.02 3.48
C GLN A 145 0.60 8.00 3.90
N MET A 146 0.18 7.97 5.17
CA MET A 146 -0.84 8.88 5.71
C MET A 146 -0.45 10.37 5.63
N ARG A 147 0.83 10.73 5.49
CA ARG A 147 1.25 12.14 5.32
C ARG A 147 0.93 12.71 3.95
N PHE A 148 0.64 11.87 2.97
CA PHE A 148 0.37 12.27 1.59
C PHE A 148 -1.13 12.18 1.22
N GLU A 149 -1.98 11.77 2.15
CA GLU A 149 -3.44 11.87 2.04
C GLU A 149 -3.96 13.13 2.76
#